data_AF-A0A229SZ43-F1
#
_entry.id   AF-A0A229SZ43-F1
#
_cell.length_a   1.000
_cell.length_b   1.000
_cell.length_c   1.000
_cell.angle_alpha   90.00
_cell.angle_beta   90.00
_cell.angle_gamma   90.00
#
_symmetry.space_group_name_H-M   'P 1'
#
loop_
_entity.id
_entity.type
_entity.pdbx_description
1 polymer ?
#
loop_
_entity_poly.entity_id
_entity_poly.type
_entity_poly.pdbx_seq_one_letter_code
_entity_poly.pdbx_strand_id
1 'polypeptide(L)'
;MARISPSYLLQFDEPAGYLDFARYGPPSHAVVDTTARLLNSSAKAGPSTVDDLMRQEVRAKAAVARLCGTDTDHVVLLPNTSQGLFQAAFHAPPGEVLVSAAEFPANTYPWARAAEAGRITLRRMRPPRGYVTPEVVARELTGDTTLVSVSAVDFRTGYRADLAALRDTVGDRLLVVDGIQGFGVVDAPWEAADVLVVGGQKWLRAGWGTGFAVLSDRALERMRPLLSGWTGAHDAGLFDDEIHPPAEFAASWSVSNLSPVTSGAFAAALELVEEAGVAAIESRIAERVGELEEMLRAVGAEIVSATGRRAGILAFSLPGHPAERVGAVLAAEGIAATVRTDHVRLSPHASTPASAVEAVRTALEHLSRPMPASQVPAASATDSVLSALVPAVSGLAAMLGPGNEVVLHDLSKLPDSIVAIAGGITGREPGGPMTDLLLGLVRRGTTHDLTNYETHGPDGRPIRSSTIFLRDADGVAIGCLCVNSEVTQGPASEVRAESFPPDVDSLQRFLVDRAVAQTGIPVGLMKKKHKAAVVRELDEAGFFLIKDAVDFLAGELEVTRYTIYNYLNEIRA
;
A
#
# COMPACT_ATOMS: atom_id res chain seq x y z
N MET A 1 -15.68 -18.35 26.50
CA MET A 1 -15.14 -17.24 25.68
C MET A 1 -14.78 -16.10 26.61
N ALA A 2 -13.56 -15.58 26.50
CA ALA A 2 -13.17 -14.36 27.21
C ALA A 2 -14.06 -13.20 26.71
N ARG A 3 -14.71 -12.49 27.63
CA ARG A 3 -15.55 -11.34 27.29
C ARG A 3 -14.68 -10.10 27.19
N ILE A 4 -14.80 -9.36 26.09
CA ILE A 4 -14.11 -8.08 25.93
C ILE A 4 -14.73 -7.03 26.85
N SER A 5 -13.90 -6.18 27.45
CA SER A 5 -14.37 -5.13 28.34
C SER A 5 -15.15 -4.06 27.57
N PRO A 6 -16.31 -3.58 28.08
CA PRO A 6 -16.97 -2.39 27.54
C PRO A 6 -16.05 -1.15 27.53
N SER A 7 -15.13 -1.03 28.50
CA SER A 7 -14.17 0.09 28.54
C SER A 7 -13.28 0.14 27.31
N TYR A 8 -12.86 -1.01 26.79
CA TYR A 8 -12.09 -1.12 25.55
C TYR A 8 -12.91 -0.67 24.34
N LEU A 9 -14.17 -1.13 24.22
CA LEU A 9 -15.01 -0.80 23.08
C LEU A 9 -15.35 0.69 23.00
N LEU A 10 -15.47 1.37 24.14
CA LEU A 10 -15.74 2.81 24.22
C LEU A 10 -14.57 3.70 23.75
N GLN A 11 -13.39 3.13 23.47
CA GLN A 11 -12.22 3.87 23.02
C GLN A 11 -12.24 4.26 21.53
N PHE A 12 -13.32 3.92 20.81
CA PHE A 12 -13.31 3.80 19.36
C PHE A 12 -14.59 4.37 18.75
N ASP A 13 -14.42 5.23 17.73
CA ASP A 13 -15.52 5.95 17.06
C ASP A 13 -15.69 5.58 15.58
N GLU A 14 -14.91 4.61 15.05
CA GLU A 14 -15.00 4.26 13.64
C GLU A 14 -16.43 3.81 13.25
N PRO A 15 -16.88 4.14 12.03
CA PRO A 15 -18.20 3.73 11.58
C PRO A 15 -18.30 2.21 11.48
N ALA A 16 -19.51 1.68 11.67
CA ALA A 16 -19.78 0.24 11.60
C ALA A 16 -19.28 -0.42 10.30
N GLY A 17 -19.31 0.32 9.18
CA GLY A 17 -18.83 -0.13 7.87
C GLY A 17 -17.31 -0.17 7.72
N TYR A 18 -16.51 0.24 8.71
CA TYR A 18 -15.05 0.18 8.59
C TYR A 18 -14.54 -1.26 8.75
N LEU A 19 -14.21 -1.92 7.63
CA LEU A 19 -13.73 -3.30 7.56
C LEU A 19 -12.35 -3.40 6.90
N ASP A 20 -11.48 -2.39 7.06
CA ASP A 20 -10.16 -2.33 6.44
C ASP A 20 -8.99 -2.28 7.45
N PHE A 21 -9.17 -2.89 8.63
CA PHE A 21 -8.17 -2.90 9.71
C PHE A 21 -6.84 -3.57 9.36
N ALA A 22 -6.82 -4.49 8.38
CA ALA A 22 -5.60 -5.10 7.86
C ALA A 22 -4.77 -4.14 6.99
N ARG A 23 -5.32 -2.97 6.64
CA ARG A 23 -4.62 -1.87 5.95
C ARG A 23 -4.22 -0.78 6.95
N TYR A 24 -5.15 -0.33 7.79
CA TYR A 24 -4.94 0.71 8.80
C TYR A 24 -5.93 0.54 9.94
N GLY A 25 -5.49 0.72 11.18
CA GLY A 25 -6.35 0.73 12.35
C GLY A 25 -6.51 2.15 12.88
N PRO A 26 -7.71 2.76 12.81
CA PRO A 26 -7.97 4.08 13.37
C PRO A 26 -7.59 4.11 14.86
N PRO A 27 -6.82 5.10 15.35
CA PRO A 27 -6.37 5.12 16.73
C PRO A 27 -7.51 5.20 17.76
N SER A 28 -7.24 4.71 18.99
CA SER A 28 -8.15 4.91 20.12
C SER A 28 -8.15 6.36 20.62
N HIS A 29 -9.17 6.74 21.39
CA HIS A 29 -9.18 7.98 22.16
C HIS A 29 -7.94 8.10 23.05
N ALA A 30 -7.57 7.04 23.77
CA ALA A 30 -6.35 7.04 24.59
C ALA A 30 -5.08 7.39 23.80
N VAL A 31 -4.95 6.91 22.55
CA VAL A 31 -3.82 7.23 21.67
C VAL A 31 -3.87 8.69 21.21
N VAL A 32 -5.04 9.18 20.80
CA VAL A 32 -5.24 10.58 20.38
C VAL A 32 -4.96 11.54 21.54
N ASP A 33 -5.52 11.28 22.72
CA ASP A 33 -5.34 12.09 23.92
C ASP A 33 -3.89 12.10 24.40
N THR A 34 -3.22 10.95 24.38
CA THR A 34 -1.80 10.85 24.73
C THR A 34 -0.93 11.65 23.77
N THR A 35 -1.22 11.55 22.47
CA THR A 35 -0.52 12.32 21.43
C THR A 35 -0.67 13.82 21.66
N ALA A 36 -1.92 14.30 21.80
CA ALA A 36 -2.22 15.71 22.03
C ALA A 36 -1.59 16.23 23.32
N ARG A 37 -1.67 15.46 24.41
CA ARG A 37 -1.07 15.81 25.70
C ARG A 37 0.46 15.95 25.60
N LEU A 38 1.14 14.98 25.00
CA LEU A 38 2.61 15.01 24.88
C LEU A 38 3.08 16.14 23.97
N LEU A 39 2.37 16.40 22.87
CA LEU A 39 2.68 17.52 21.99
C LEU A 39 2.48 18.86 22.72
N ASN A 40 1.37 19.03 23.44
CA ASN A 40 1.13 20.23 24.25
C ASN A 40 2.18 20.41 25.36
N SER A 41 2.61 19.32 26.01
CA SER A 41 3.70 19.37 26.98
C SER A 41 5.03 19.77 26.34
N SER A 42 5.33 19.27 25.14
CA SER A 42 6.55 19.64 24.42
C SER A 42 6.61 21.14 24.08
N ALA A 43 5.46 21.73 23.73
CA ALA A 43 5.35 23.16 23.44
C ALA A 43 5.55 24.07 24.67
N LYS A 44 5.28 23.56 25.88
CA LYS A 44 5.50 24.30 27.14
C LYS A 44 6.96 24.36 27.56
N ALA A 45 7.78 23.37 27.16
CA ALA A 45 9.23 23.30 27.41
C ALA A 45 9.64 23.58 28.88
N GLY A 46 8.98 22.92 29.84
CA GLY A 46 9.35 22.99 31.25
C GLY A 46 10.62 22.19 31.58
N PRO A 47 11.19 22.34 32.80
CA PRO A 47 12.46 21.72 33.18
C PRO A 47 12.49 20.18 33.07
N SER A 48 11.37 19.49 33.30
CA SER A 48 11.25 18.03 33.18
C SER A 48 10.78 17.56 31.81
N THR A 49 10.44 18.47 30.89
CA THR A 49 9.71 18.11 29.66
C THR A 49 10.45 17.09 28.82
N VAL A 50 11.77 17.24 28.65
CA VAL A 50 12.58 16.29 27.87
C VAL A 50 12.61 14.93 28.54
N ASP A 51 12.84 14.85 29.85
CA ASP A 51 12.85 13.59 30.59
C ASP A 51 11.47 12.89 30.52
N ASP A 52 10.39 13.64 30.67
CA ASP A 52 9.01 13.13 30.61
C ASP A 52 8.67 12.55 29.23
N LEU A 53 9.19 13.19 28.17
CA LEU A 53 9.08 12.73 26.79
C LEU A 53 9.94 11.47 26.55
N MET A 54 11.19 11.46 27.00
CA MET A 54 12.08 10.30 26.82
C MET A 54 11.58 9.06 27.57
N ARG A 55 10.91 9.22 28.73
CA ARG A 55 10.30 8.09 29.45
C ARG A 55 9.18 7.38 28.68
N GLN A 56 8.64 7.98 27.61
CA GLN A 56 7.61 7.32 26.81
C GLN A 56 8.15 6.12 26.03
N GLU A 57 9.42 6.15 25.61
CA GLU A 57 10.06 4.99 24.98
C GLU A 57 10.15 3.82 25.96
N VAL A 58 10.61 4.08 27.18
CA VAL A 58 10.72 3.06 28.24
C VAL A 58 9.35 2.43 28.53
N ARG A 59 8.30 3.26 28.60
CA ARG A 59 6.91 2.80 28.81
C ARG A 59 6.44 1.87 27.69
N ALA A 60 6.69 2.23 26.43
CA ALA A 60 6.33 1.39 25.29
C ALA A 60 7.11 0.06 25.28
N LYS A 61 8.42 0.10 25.52
CA LYS A 61 9.26 -1.12 25.64
C LYS A 61 8.75 -2.05 26.72
N ALA A 62 8.38 -1.52 27.89
CA ALA A 62 7.84 -2.31 28.98
C ALA A 62 6.49 -2.98 28.62
N ALA A 63 5.61 -2.30 27.88
CA ALA A 63 4.36 -2.88 27.41
C ALA A 63 4.58 -4.00 26.37
N VAL A 64 5.52 -3.80 25.43
CA VAL A 64 5.93 -4.85 24.48
C VAL A 64 6.50 -6.06 25.22
N ALA A 65 7.40 -5.85 26.19
CA ALA A 65 8.03 -6.90 26.97
C ALA A 65 6.98 -7.80 27.66
N ARG A 66 5.97 -7.20 28.31
CA ARG A 66 4.87 -7.94 28.94
C ARG A 66 4.01 -8.71 27.93
N LEU A 67 3.65 -8.10 26.81
CA LEU A 67 2.84 -8.75 25.76
C LEU A 67 3.58 -9.89 25.05
N CYS A 68 4.91 -9.84 25.01
CA CYS A 68 5.76 -10.87 24.41
C CYS A 68 6.29 -11.90 25.42
N GLY A 69 6.07 -11.70 26.74
CA GLY A 69 6.63 -12.56 27.78
C GLY A 69 8.16 -12.54 27.84
N THR A 70 8.78 -11.38 27.61
CA THR A 70 10.25 -11.19 27.61
C THR A 70 10.66 -9.98 28.47
N ASP A 71 11.96 -9.71 28.56
CA ASP A 71 12.52 -8.56 29.26
C ASP A 71 12.72 -7.36 28.33
N THR A 72 12.75 -6.15 28.91
CA THR A 72 12.90 -4.90 28.13
C THR A 72 14.20 -4.81 27.34
N ASP A 73 15.25 -5.50 27.78
CA ASP A 73 16.55 -5.50 27.12
C ASP A 73 16.50 -6.23 25.76
N HIS A 74 15.51 -7.10 25.57
CA HIS A 74 15.22 -7.78 24.30
C HIS A 74 14.37 -6.94 23.35
N VAL A 75 13.94 -5.73 23.75
CA VAL A 75 13.02 -4.88 22.98
C VAL A 75 13.71 -3.63 22.46
N VAL A 76 13.54 -3.36 21.17
CA VAL A 76 13.91 -2.09 20.53
C VAL A 76 12.71 -1.49 19.82
N LEU A 77 12.48 -0.18 19.96
CA LEU A 77 11.43 0.49 19.19
C LEU A 77 11.93 0.80 17.78
N LEU A 78 11.01 0.74 16.83
CA LEU A 78 11.25 0.99 15.41
C LEU A 78 10.11 1.83 14.84
N PRO A 79 10.32 2.62 13.78
CA PRO A 79 9.24 3.44 13.24
C PRO A 79 8.22 2.64 12.42
N ASN A 80 8.55 1.42 11.98
CA ASN A 80 7.66 0.53 11.23
C ASN A 80 8.29 -0.85 10.99
N THR A 81 7.46 -1.83 10.59
CA THR A 81 7.89 -3.19 10.24
C THR A 81 8.95 -3.25 9.14
N SER A 82 8.81 -2.44 8.09
CA SER A 82 9.73 -2.47 6.95
C SER A 82 11.17 -2.17 7.40
N GLN A 83 11.35 -1.18 8.27
CA GLN A 83 12.67 -0.84 8.81
C GLN A 83 13.25 -1.98 9.65
N GLY A 84 12.44 -2.62 10.51
CA GLY A 84 12.90 -3.76 11.31
C GLY A 84 13.31 -4.96 10.47
N LEU A 85 12.56 -5.27 9.41
CA LEU A 85 12.92 -6.35 8.49
C LEU A 85 14.16 -6.00 7.65
N PHE A 86 14.36 -4.73 7.28
CA PHE A 86 15.61 -4.26 6.69
C PHE A 86 16.80 -4.44 7.63
N GLN A 87 16.67 -4.07 8.91
CA GLN A 87 17.72 -4.32 9.89
C GLN A 87 18.01 -5.82 10.03
N ALA A 88 16.98 -6.64 10.23
CA ALA A 88 17.12 -8.09 10.32
C ALA A 88 17.84 -8.70 9.10
N ALA A 89 17.51 -8.24 7.89
CA ALA A 89 18.15 -8.71 6.66
C ALA A 89 19.63 -8.35 6.54
N PHE A 90 20.02 -7.14 6.94
CA PHE A 90 21.43 -6.71 6.88
C PHE A 90 22.25 -7.24 8.07
N HIS A 91 21.61 -7.47 9.21
CA HIS A 91 22.21 -8.04 10.40
C HIS A 91 22.32 -9.57 10.38
N ALA A 92 21.62 -10.23 9.44
CA ALA A 92 21.62 -11.67 9.30
C ALA A 92 23.06 -12.25 9.16
N PRO A 93 23.31 -13.44 9.72
CA PRO A 93 24.55 -14.15 9.49
C PRO A 93 24.69 -14.54 8.00
N PRO A 94 25.91 -14.66 7.47
CA PRO A 94 26.12 -15.19 6.12
C PRO A 94 25.49 -16.57 5.96
N GLY A 95 24.88 -16.83 4.81
CA GLY A 95 24.21 -18.10 4.51
C GLY A 95 22.99 -17.91 3.61
N GLU A 96 22.22 -18.98 3.43
CA GLU A 96 20.98 -18.95 2.68
C GLU A 96 19.81 -18.50 3.58
N VAL A 97 19.06 -17.50 3.11
CA VAL A 97 17.79 -17.07 3.70
C VAL A 97 16.63 -17.65 2.90
N LEU A 98 15.75 -18.38 3.56
CA LEU A 98 14.52 -18.91 2.98
C LEU A 98 13.34 -17.98 3.27
N VAL A 99 12.66 -17.51 2.23
CA VAL A 99 11.46 -16.67 2.35
C VAL A 99 10.44 -17.01 1.29
N SER A 100 9.15 -16.91 1.61
CA SER A 100 8.11 -17.13 0.60
C SER A 100 8.07 -15.99 -0.42
N ALA A 101 7.99 -16.33 -1.70
CA ALA A 101 7.80 -15.35 -2.76
C ALA A 101 6.47 -14.59 -2.65
N ALA A 102 5.54 -15.13 -1.87
CA ALA A 102 4.19 -14.62 -1.66
C ALA A 102 4.05 -13.77 -0.38
N GLU A 103 5.14 -13.60 0.38
CA GLU A 103 5.20 -12.65 1.50
C GLU A 103 4.82 -11.24 1.05
N PHE A 104 4.38 -10.41 2.02
CA PHE A 104 4.19 -8.99 1.75
C PHE A 104 5.53 -8.36 1.33
N PRO A 105 5.56 -7.36 0.43
CA PRO A 105 6.80 -6.75 -0.05
C PRO A 105 7.79 -6.30 1.03
N ALA A 106 7.29 -5.84 2.19
CA ALA A 106 8.14 -5.47 3.32
C ALA A 106 8.96 -6.65 3.86
N ASN A 107 8.54 -7.89 3.61
CA ASN A 107 9.25 -9.12 3.97
C ASN A 107 9.82 -9.87 2.75
N THR A 108 9.96 -9.21 1.58
CA THR A 108 10.72 -9.77 0.44
C THR A 108 11.86 -8.86 0.00
N TYR A 109 11.61 -7.54 -0.04
CA TYR A 109 12.59 -6.56 -0.50
C TYR A 109 13.83 -6.49 0.40
N PRO A 110 13.74 -6.52 1.74
CA PRO A 110 14.93 -6.52 2.60
C PRO A 110 15.93 -7.60 2.24
N TRP A 111 15.45 -8.83 2.09
CA TRP A 111 16.28 -9.99 1.77
C TRP A 111 16.89 -9.90 0.37
N ALA A 112 16.13 -9.38 -0.61
CA ALA A 112 16.66 -9.14 -1.95
C ALA A 112 17.78 -8.09 -1.94
N ARG A 113 17.61 -6.99 -1.20
CA ARG A 113 18.65 -5.95 -1.05
C ARG A 113 19.89 -6.47 -0.32
N ALA A 114 19.71 -7.25 0.74
CA ALA A 114 20.82 -7.88 1.45
C ALA A 114 21.59 -8.88 0.57
N ALA A 115 20.89 -9.62 -0.30
CA ALA A 115 21.52 -10.51 -1.27
C ALA A 115 22.30 -9.74 -2.35
N GLU A 116 21.73 -8.67 -2.90
CA GLU A 116 22.42 -7.78 -3.85
C GLU A 116 23.67 -7.13 -3.23
N ALA A 117 23.63 -6.84 -1.93
CA ALA A 117 24.79 -6.35 -1.16
C ALA A 117 25.81 -7.45 -0.79
N GLY A 118 25.62 -8.70 -1.24
CA GLY A 118 26.53 -9.81 -0.98
C GLY A 118 26.56 -10.29 0.47
N ARG A 119 25.54 -9.98 1.28
CA ARG A 119 25.49 -10.32 2.72
C ARG A 119 24.97 -11.74 2.95
N ILE A 120 24.01 -12.17 2.14
CA ILE A 120 23.31 -13.46 2.22
C ILE A 120 23.04 -13.99 0.81
N THR A 121 22.62 -15.25 0.70
CA THR A 121 22.02 -15.80 -0.52
C THR A 121 20.50 -15.90 -0.31
N LEU A 122 19.71 -15.41 -1.27
CA LEU A 122 18.26 -15.44 -1.16
C LEU A 122 17.66 -16.67 -1.87
N ARG A 123 16.95 -17.51 -1.13
CA ARG A 123 16.11 -18.57 -1.68
C ARG A 123 14.63 -18.25 -1.48
N ARG A 124 13.88 -18.23 -2.59
CA ARG A 124 12.43 -17.94 -2.59
C ARG A 124 11.62 -19.22 -2.74
N MET A 125 10.84 -19.59 -1.73
CA MET A 125 9.87 -20.68 -1.83
C MET A 125 8.55 -20.22 -2.45
N ARG A 126 7.82 -21.15 -3.08
CA ARG A 126 6.47 -20.91 -3.62
C ARG A 126 5.49 -21.92 -3.02
N PRO A 127 4.98 -21.67 -1.81
CA PRO A 127 4.09 -22.61 -1.15
C PRO A 127 2.75 -22.77 -1.89
N PRO A 128 2.14 -23.97 -1.87
CA PRO A 128 0.78 -24.15 -2.34
C PRO A 128 -0.19 -23.17 -1.65
N ARG A 129 -1.07 -22.51 -2.43
CA ARG A 129 -1.97 -21.44 -1.95
C ARG A 129 -1.27 -20.25 -1.27
N GLY A 130 0.06 -20.21 -1.30
CA GLY A 130 0.87 -19.22 -0.61
C GLY A 130 1.01 -19.43 0.89
N TYR A 131 0.53 -20.53 1.46
CA TYR A 131 0.61 -20.80 2.90
C TYR A 131 1.97 -21.36 3.29
N VAL A 132 2.68 -20.67 4.18
CA VAL A 132 3.95 -21.15 4.72
C VAL A 132 3.66 -22.14 5.85
N THR A 133 3.72 -23.44 5.54
CA THR A 133 3.54 -24.52 6.52
C THR A 133 4.88 -25.14 6.92
N PRO A 134 4.94 -25.81 8.09
CA PRO A 134 6.10 -26.60 8.50
C PRO A 134 6.58 -27.57 7.41
N GLU A 135 5.67 -28.28 6.74
CA GLU A 135 6.01 -29.27 5.71
C GLU A 135 6.62 -28.63 4.46
N VAL A 136 6.15 -27.44 4.08
CA VAL A 136 6.74 -26.69 2.98
C VAL A 136 8.13 -26.22 3.37
N VAL A 137 8.30 -25.65 4.56
CA VAL A 137 9.62 -25.20 5.03
C VAL A 137 10.59 -26.37 5.11
N ALA A 138 10.20 -27.49 5.73
CA ALA A 138 11.04 -28.69 5.87
C ALA A 138 11.57 -29.20 4.51
N ARG A 139 10.73 -29.19 3.47
CA ARG A 139 11.13 -29.60 2.11
C ARG A 139 12.10 -28.63 1.45
N GLU A 140 11.99 -27.34 1.77
CA GLU A 140 12.79 -26.28 1.15
C GLU A 140 14.09 -26.00 1.92
N LEU A 141 14.23 -26.42 3.17
CA LEU A 141 15.48 -26.26 3.93
C LEU A 141 16.66 -26.98 3.28
N THR A 142 17.84 -26.37 3.37
CA THR A 142 19.13 -26.95 2.96
C THR A 142 20.13 -26.98 4.12
N GLY A 143 21.29 -27.58 3.88
CA GLY A 143 22.44 -27.46 4.78
C GLY A 143 22.96 -26.02 4.91
N ASP A 144 22.73 -25.18 3.89
CA ASP A 144 23.21 -23.79 3.84
C ASP A 144 22.20 -22.78 4.41
N THR A 145 20.95 -23.20 4.64
CA THR A 145 19.93 -22.33 5.21
C THR A 145 20.30 -21.93 6.63
N THR A 146 20.46 -20.64 6.89
CA THR A 146 20.75 -20.09 8.22
C THR A 146 19.56 -19.37 8.84
N LEU A 147 18.61 -18.93 8.02
CA LEU A 147 17.46 -18.13 8.44
C LEU A 147 16.21 -18.44 7.60
N VAL A 148 15.06 -18.48 8.26
CA VAL A 148 13.73 -18.52 7.63
C VAL A 148 12.96 -17.27 8.03
N SER A 149 12.39 -16.55 7.06
CA SER A 149 11.49 -15.43 7.31
C SER A 149 10.06 -15.75 6.91
N VAL A 150 9.10 -15.41 7.78
CA VAL A 150 7.67 -15.72 7.60
C VAL A 150 6.77 -14.62 8.18
N SER A 151 5.66 -14.32 7.54
CA SER A 151 4.58 -13.56 8.19
C SER A 151 3.80 -14.46 9.15
N ALA A 152 3.59 -14.02 10.40
CA ALA A 152 2.74 -14.74 11.36
C ALA A 152 1.30 -14.89 10.84
N VAL A 153 0.83 -13.88 10.11
CA VAL A 153 -0.47 -13.87 9.43
C VAL A 153 -0.30 -13.37 8.00
N ASP A 154 -0.67 -14.20 7.02
CA ASP A 154 -0.62 -13.82 5.61
C ASP A 154 -1.61 -12.67 5.32
N PHE A 155 -1.09 -11.59 4.72
CA PHE A 155 -1.86 -10.37 4.50
C PHE A 155 -3.01 -10.50 3.49
N ARG A 156 -3.01 -11.56 2.67
CA ARG A 156 -3.99 -11.77 1.59
C ARG A 156 -5.15 -12.61 2.09
N THR A 157 -4.83 -13.69 2.79
CA THR A 157 -5.76 -14.79 3.11
C THR A 157 -6.07 -14.89 4.60
N GLY A 158 -5.33 -14.20 5.45
CA GLY A 158 -5.44 -14.33 6.90
C GLY A 158 -4.92 -15.65 7.46
N TYR A 159 -4.23 -16.45 6.66
CA TYR A 159 -3.63 -17.71 7.13
C TYR A 159 -2.64 -17.45 8.27
N ARG A 160 -2.83 -18.12 9.41
CA ARG A 160 -1.95 -18.08 10.57
C ARG A 160 -0.92 -19.18 10.49
N ALA A 161 0.35 -18.77 10.37
CA ALA A 161 1.47 -19.67 10.43
C ALA A 161 1.50 -20.42 11.78
N ASP A 162 1.88 -21.69 11.76
CA ASP A 162 2.09 -22.45 12.99
C ASP A 162 3.48 -22.17 13.53
N LEU A 163 3.61 -21.08 14.30
CA LEU A 163 4.92 -20.61 14.77
C LEU A 163 5.64 -21.65 15.64
N ALA A 164 4.93 -22.42 16.47
CA ALA A 164 5.51 -23.49 17.27
C ALA A 164 6.06 -24.62 16.37
N ALA A 165 5.24 -25.14 15.46
CA ALA A 165 5.69 -26.21 14.56
C ALA A 165 6.77 -25.73 13.55
N LEU A 166 6.73 -24.45 13.16
CA LEU A 166 7.78 -23.83 12.37
C LEU A 166 9.08 -23.72 13.16
N ARG A 167 9.03 -23.32 14.43
CA ARG A 167 10.21 -23.31 15.30
C ARG A 167 10.87 -24.68 15.38
N ASP A 168 10.07 -25.73 15.57
CA ASP A 168 10.55 -27.12 15.60
C ASP A 168 11.21 -27.51 14.27
N THR A 169 10.57 -27.14 13.15
CA THR A 169 11.08 -27.43 11.80
C THR A 169 12.38 -26.68 11.47
N VAL A 170 12.47 -25.40 11.87
CA VAL A 170 13.61 -24.53 11.60
C VAL A 170 14.81 -24.94 12.46
N GLY A 171 14.57 -25.53 13.64
CA GLY A 171 15.61 -26.09 14.51
C GLY A 171 16.55 -25.00 15.03
N ASP A 172 17.86 -25.17 14.86
CA ASP A 172 18.86 -24.20 15.32
C ASP A 172 18.98 -22.95 14.45
N ARG A 173 18.35 -22.91 13.26
CA ARG A 173 18.39 -21.74 12.36
C ARG A 173 17.59 -20.57 12.95
N LEU A 174 17.81 -19.37 12.43
CA LEU A 174 17.08 -18.19 12.86
C LEU A 174 15.68 -18.16 12.24
N LEU A 175 14.66 -17.83 13.03
CA LEU A 175 13.28 -17.62 12.59
C LEU A 175 12.93 -16.14 12.76
N VAL A 176 12.73 -15.44 11.64
CA VAL A 176 12.28 -14.04 11.62
C VAL A 176 10.79 -14.02 11.32
N VAL A 177 10.03 -13.32 12.17
CA VAL A 177 8.57 -13.27 12.09
C VAL A 177 8.11 -11.82 11.88
N ASP A 178 7.41 -11.58 10.77
CA ASP A 178 6.60 -10.37 10.59
C ASP A 178 5.26 -10.56 11.31
N GLY A 179 5.10 -9.88 12.44
CA GLY A 179 3.91 -9.95 13.28
C GLY A 179 2.84 -8.91 12.95
N ILE A 180 3.02 -8.05 11.93
CA ILE A 180 2.18 -6.86 11.72
C ILE A 180 0.69 -7.16 11.53
N GLN A 181 0.33 -8.35 11.04
CA GLN A 181 -1.05 -8.75 10.79
C GLN A 181 -1.67 -9.57 11.92
N GLY A 182 -0.95 -9.83 13.02
CA GLY A 182 -1.44 -10.69 14.10
C GLY A 182 -1.13 -10.23 15.52
N PHE A 183 -0.07 -9.46 15.73
CA PHE A 183 0.32 -9.04 17.08
C PHE A 183 -0.76 -8.20 17.76
N GLY A 184 -1.09 -8.55 19.00
CA GLY A 184 -2.15 -7.93 19.80
C GLY A 184 -3.58 -8.39 19.49
N VAL A 185 -3.77 -9.21 18.45
CA VAL A 185 -5.11 -9.70 18.03
C VAL A 185 -5.16 -11.20 17.75
N VAL A 186 -4.01 -11.88 17.86
CA VAL A 186 -3.84 -13.32 17.76
C VAL A 186 -3.02 -13.76 18.96
N ASP A 187 -3.54 -14.72 19.71
CA ASP A 187 -2.78 -15.46 20.71
C ASP A 187 -1.86 -16.45 19.97
N ALA A 188 -0.59 -16.09 19.87
CA ALA A 188 0.45 -16.87 19.21
C ALA A 188 1.69 -16.96 20.11
N PRO A 189 2.47 -18.05 20.00
CA PRO A 189 3.71 -18.19 20.76
C PRO A 189 4.79 -17.30 20.11
N TRP A 190 4.78 -16.02 20.44
CA TRP A 190 5.69 -15.01 19.89
C TRP A 190 7.17 -15.31 20.21
N GLU A 191 7.43 -15.99 21.31
CA GLU A 191 8.75 -16.50 21.75
C GLU A 191 9.36 -17.54 20.81
N ALA A 192 8.56 -18.12 19.91
CA ALA A 192 9.07 -18.99 18.84
C ALA A 192 9.97 -18.23 17.85
N ALA A 193 9.77 -16.92 17.71
CA ALA A 193 10.57 -16.07 16.82
C ALA A 193 11.93 -15.75 17.46
N ASP A 194 13.00 -15.86 16.68
CA ASP A 194 14.30 -15.31 17.08
C ASP A 194 14.33 -13.80 16.89
N VAL A 195 13.62 -13.30 15.88
CA VAL A 195 13.35 -11.87 15.66
C VAL A 195 11.86 -11.70 15.35
N LEU A 196 11.13 -11.01 16.22
CA LEU A 196 9.76 -10.59 15.95
C LEU A 196 9.75 -9.11 15.57
N VAL A 197 9.14 -8.74 14.44
CA VAL A 197 9.02 -7.35 14.01
C VAL A 197 7.54 -6.97 13.84
N VAL A 198 7.12 -5.86 14.44
CA VAL A 198 5.72 -5.41 14.44
C VAL A 198 5.62 -3.91 14.22
N GLY A 199 4.64 -3.48 13.42
CA GLY A 199 4.25 -2.09 13.23
C GLY A 199 2.91 -1.81 13.91
N GLY A 200 2.76 -0.64 14.51
CA GLY A 200 1.59 -0.31 15.33
C GLY A 200 0.38 0.25 14.57
N GLN A 201 0.52 0.61 13.29
CA GLN A 201 -0.51 1.34 12.54
C GLN A 201 -1.72 0.50 12.11
N LYS A 202 -1.68 -0.83 12.28
CA LYS A 202 -2.76 -1.74 11.88
C LYS A 202 -3.55 -2.20 13.10
N TRP A 203 -3.38 -3.46 13.49
CA TRP A 203 -4.20 -4.11 14.51
C TRP A 203 -4.02 -3.55 15.92
N LEU A 204 -2.84 -3.00 16.22
CA LEU A 204 -2.57 -2.29 17.47
C LEU A 204 -3.19 -0.90 17.50
N ARG A 205 -3.60 -0.33 16.36
CA ARG A 205 -4.28 0.97 16.28
C ARG A 205 -3.49 2.10 16.95
N ALA A 206 -2.17 2.10 16.79
CA ALA A 206 -1.25 3.05 17.41
C ALA A 206 -0.89 4.26 16.51
N GLY A 207 -1.36 4.26 15.26
CA GLY A 207 -0.97 5.25 14.26
C GLY A 207 0.39 4.96 13.61
N TRP A 208 0.77 5.80 12.63
CA TRP A 208 2.01 5.64 11.86
C TRP A 208 3.25 6.04 12.68
N GLY A 209 4.41 5.53 12.27
CA GLY A 209 5.68 5.81 12.94
C GLY A 209 5.90 5.01 14.23
N THR A 210 5.08 3.98 14.47
CA THR A 210 5.14 3.11 15.66
C THR A 210 5.49 1.68 15.27
N GLY A 211 6.29 1.02 16.10
CA GLY A 211 6.71 -0.36 15.90
C GLY A 211 7.82 -0.79 16.85
N PHE A 212 8.15 -2.07 16.83
CA PHE A 212 9.23 -2.63 17.63
C PHE A 212 9.84 -3.86 16.93
N ALA A 213 11.02 -4.24 17.42
CA ALA A 213 11.52 -5.59 17.29
C ALA A 213 11.80 -6.21 18.66
N VAL A 214 11.57 -7.52 18.78
CA VAL A 214 12.01 -8.35 19.90
C VAL A 214 13.05 -9.33 19.39
N LEU A 215 14.17 -9.46 20.12
CA LEU A 215 15.28 -10.33 19.76
C LEU A 215 15.45 -11.41 20.83
N SER A 216 15.50 -12.67 20.43
CA SER A 216 15.93 -13.77 21.33
C SER A 216 17.43 -13.71 21.61
N ASP A 217 17.89 -14.42 22.65
CA ASP A 217 19.33 -14.63 22.90
C ASP A 217 20.06 -15.17 21.66
N ARG A 218 19.42 -16.09 20.92
CA ARG A 218 19.98 -16.68 19.70
C ARG A 218 20.18 -15.63 18.60
N ALA A 219 19.25 -14.69 18.46
CA ALA A 219 19.42 -13.59 17.52
C ALA A 219 20.52 -12.63 17.97
N LEU A 220 20.57 -12.30 19.26
CA LEU A 220 21.60 -11.43 19.84
C LEU A 220 23.02 -11.99 19.68
N GLU A 221 23.18 -13.31 19.83
CA GLU A 221 24.47 -13.98 19.66
C GLU A 221 24.90 -14.05 18.18
N ARG A 222 23.96 -14.26 17.27
CA ARG A 222 24.28 -14.65 15.88
C ARG A 222 24.13 -13.53 14.86
N MET A 223 23.34 -12.51 15.15
CA MET A 223 23.16 -11.36 14.27
C MET A 223 24.16 -10.25 14.60
N ARG A 224 24.67 -9.58 13.56
CA ARG A 224 25.61 -8.46 13.74
C ARG A 224 24.86 -7.14 13.52
N PRO A 225 24.85 -6.21 14.49
CA PRO A 225 24.10 -4.95 14.39
C PRO A 225 24.78 -3.94 13.43
N LEU A 226 24.84 -4.26 12.13
CA LEU A 226 25.50 -3.43 11.11
C LEU A 226 24.78 -2.11 10.85
N LEU A 227 23.45 -2.16 10.82
CA LEU A 227 22.59 -0.97 10.76
C LEU A 227 22.26 -0.54 12.20
N SER A 228 23.22 0.12 12.83
CA SER A 228 23.14 0.73 14.16
C SER A 228 23.63 2.18 14.07
N GLY A 229 23.19 3.04 14.99
CA GLY A 229 23.58 4.44 15.04
C GLY A 229 23.91 4.90 16.45
N TRP A 230 24.02 6.21 16.67
CA TRP A 230 24.55 6.76 17.93
C TRP A 230 23.73 6.36 19.16
N THR A 231 22.40 6.19 19.01
CA THR A 231 21.52 5.69 20.10
C THR A 231 21.65 4.18 20.36
N GLY A 232 22.25 3.44 19.44
CA GLY A 232 22.55 2.01 19.57
C GLY A 232 24.00 1.73 19.96
N ALA A 233 24.77 2.75 20.34
CA ALA A 233 26.10 2.63 20.88
C ALA A 233 26.07 2.34 22.40
N HIS A 234 27.11 1.69 22.92
CA HIS A 234 27.24 1.32 24.35
C HIS A 234 27.05 2.51 25.30
N ASP A 235 27.53 3.70 24.93
CA ASP A 235 27.26 4.94 25.64
C ASP A 235 26.80 6.02 24.65
N ALA A 236 25.48 6.16 24.49
CA ALA A 236 24.89 7.13 23.56
C ALA A 236 25.01 8.60 24.03
N GLY A 237 25.41 8.83 25.29
CA GLY A 237 25.57 10.17 25.87
C GLY A 237 27.02 10.67 25.85
N LEU A 238 27.97 9.82 25.47
CA LEU A 238 29.38 10.15 25.42
C LEU A 238 29.74 10.78 24.07
N PHE A 239 30.17 12.05 24.11
CA PHE A 239 30.58 12.83 22.94
C PHE A 239 32.07 13.15 23.04
N ASP A 240 32.91 12.14 22.82
CA ASP A 240 34.38 12.21 23.00
C ASP A 240 35.19 12.01 21.71
N ASP A 241 34.53 12.21 20.56
CA ASP A 241 35.08 12.06 19.20
C ASP A 241 35.48 10.61 18.80
N GLU A 242 35.14 9.60 19.60
CA GLU A 242 35.38 8.19 19.31
C GLU A 242 34.14 7.46 18.74
N ILE A 243 34.37 6.32 18.07
CA ILE A 243 33.30 5.40 17.65
C ILE A 243 33.18 4.30 18.70
N HIS A 244 32.12 4.35 19.50
CA HIS A 244 31.85 3.34 20.52
C HIS A 244 31.32 2.02 19.93
N PRO A 245 31.57 0.88 20.58
CA PRO A 245 30.97 -0.39 20.19
C PRO A 245 29.45 -0.33 20.29
N PRO A 246 28.72 -1.22 19.57
CA PRO A 246 27.28 -1.36 19.74
C PRO A 246 26.91 -1.63 21.20
N ALA A 247 25.73 -1.15 21.60
CA ALA A 247 25.14 -1.42 22.90
C ALA A 247 24.89 -2.92 23.10
N GLU A 248 24.61 -3.31 24.34
CA GLU A 248 24.20 -4.68 24.62
C GLU A 248 22.74 -4.92 24.18
N PHE A 249 22.41 -6.20 24.00
CA PHE A 249 21.06 -6.68 23.69
C PHE A 249 20.40 -5.96 22.50
N ALA A 250 19.07 -5.75 22.54
CA ALA A 250 18.32 -5.17 21.44
C ALA A 250 18.57 -3.67 21.25
N ALA A 251 19.11 -2.97 22.27
CA ALA A 251 19.47 -1.56 22.13
C ALA A 251 20.47 -1.32 20.99
N SER A 252 21.31 -2.31 20.68
CA SER A 252 22.24 -2.27 19.54
C SER A 252 21.58 -2.04 18.17
N TRP A 253 20.28 -2.31 18.02
CA TRP A 253 19.54 -2.07 16.78
C TRP A 253 19.02 -0.63 16.65
N SER A 254 19.16 0.19 17.69
CA SER A 254 18.74 1.59 17.64
C SER A 254 19.65 2.41 16.72
N VAL A 255 19.04 3.28 15.91
CA VAL A 255 19.77 4.12 14.94
C VAL A 255 19.79 5.58 15.38
N SER A 256 18.63 6.11 15.76
CA SER A 256 18.49 7.48 16.23
C SER A 256 17.27 7.58 17.15
N ASN A 257 17.12 8.72 17.81
CA ASN A 257 15.93 9.02 18.62
C ASN A 257 14.67 8.92 17.77
N LEU A 258 13.71 8.14 18.24
CA LEU A 258 12.35 8.16 17.72
C LEU A 258 11.57 9.34 18.30
N SER A 259 10.43 9.66 17.70
CA SER A 259 9.53 10.65 18.26
C SER A 259 9.00 10.18 19.63
N PRO A 260 9.25 10.92 20.72
CA PRO A 260 8.73 10.56 22.04
C PRO A 260 7.19 10.68 22.11
N VAL A 261 6.61 11.58 21.31
CA VAL A 261 5.15 11.70 21.17
C VAL A 261 4.57 10.41 20.57
N THR A 262 5.20 9.92 19.51
CA THR A 262 4.81 8.68 18.83
C THR A 262 5.06 7.45 19.71
N SER A 263 6.14 7.45 20.51
CA SER A 263 6.42 6.39 21.48
C SER A 263 5.36 6.34 22.59
N GLY A 264 4.90 7.50 23.07
CA GLY A 264 3.83 7.56 24.06
C GLY A 264 2.47 7.14 23.51
N ALA A 265 2.16 7.54 22.28
CA ALA A 265 1.01 7.05 21.53
C ALA A 265 1.06 5.51 21.40
N PHE A 266 2.23 4.96 21.11
CA PHE A 266 2.41 3.52 21.00
C PHE A 266 2.22 2.80 22.33
N ALA A 267 2.78 3.33 23.42
CA ALA A 267 2.60 2.79 24.76
C ALA A 267 1.11 2.71 25.13
N ALA A 268 0.35 3.78 24.90
CA ALA A 268 -1.08 3.81 25.20
C ALA A 268 -1.88 2.74 24.43
N ALA A 269 -1.52 2.51 23.16
CA ALA A 269 -2.15 1.46 22.35
C ALA A 269 -1.84 0.05 22.87
N LEU A 270 -0.58 -0.23 23.20
CA LEU A 270 -0.14 -1.53 23.72
C LEU A 270 -0.77 -1.85 25.08
N GLU A 271 -0.80 -0.88 25.99
CA GLU A 271 -1.42 -1.04 27.31
C GLU A 271 -2.93 -1.27 27.21
N LEU A 272 -3.60 -0.64 26.23
CA LEU A 272 -5.03 -0.87 26.00
C LEU A 272 -5.30 -2.30 25.49
N VAL A 273 -4.40 -2.86 24.66
CA VAL A 273 -4.46 -4.26 24.25
C VAL A 273 -4.21 -5.21 25.43
N GLU A 274 -3.23 -4.88 26.28
CA GLU A 274 -2.92 -5.64 27.50
C GLU A 274 -4.13 -5.66 28.46
N GLU A 275 -4.76 -4.51 28.73
CA GLU A 275 -5.93 -4.38 29.60
C GLU A 275 -7.11 -5.21 29.09
N ALA A 276 -7.37 -5.17 27.78
CA ALA A 276 -8.48 -5.92 27.18
C ALA A 276 -8.21 -7.43 27.08
N GLY A 277 -6.94 -7.82 26.99
CA GLY A 277 -6.49 -9.19 26.81
C GLY A 277 -6.62 -9.67 25.35
N VAL A 278 -5.52 -10.16 24.79
CA VAL A 278 -5.44 -10.62 23.39
C VAL A 278 -6.48 -11.69 23.08
N ALA A 279 -6.70 -12.66 23.97
CA ALA A 279 -7.69 -13.72 23.78
C ALA A 279 -9.14 -13.20 23.65
N ALA A 280 -9.50 -12.13 24.36
CA ALA A 280 -10.83 -11.54 24.26
C ALA A 280 -11.01 -10.76 22.95
N ILE A 281 -9.98 -10.01 22.54
CA ILE A 281 -9.94 -9.31 21.26
C ILE A 281 -10.05 -10.31 20.10
N GLU A 282 -9.21 -11.35 20.13
CA GLU A 282 -9.20 -12.42 19.14
C GLU A 282 -10.57 -13.10 19.04
N SER A 283 -11.17 -13.47 20.17
CA SER A 283 -12.47 -14.14 20.19
C SER A 283 -13.56 -13.31 19.51
N ARG A 284 -13.54 -11.98 19.68
CA ARG A 284 -14.52 -11.08 19.08
C ARG A 284 -14.29 -10.86 17.59
N ILE A 285 -13.02 -10.79 17.16
CA ILE A 285 -12.65 -10.76 15.74
C ILE A 285 -13.09 -12.06 15.05
N ALA A 286 -12.81 -13.21 15.66
CA ALA A 286 -13.19 -14.52 15.13
C ALA A 286 -14.71 -14.67 14.98
N GLU A 287 -15.48 -14.21 15.97
CA GLU A 287 -16.95 -14.16 15.91
C GLU A 287 -17.42 -13.33 14.71
N ARG A 288 -16.94 -12.08 14.57
CA ARG A 288 -17.33 -11.20 13.46
C ARG A 288 -16.93 -11.75 12.09
N VAL A 289 -15.73 -12.33 11.98
CA VAL A 289 -15.27 -13.00 10.75
C VAL A 289 -16.14 -14.20 10.42
N GLY A 290 -16.56 -14.99 11.42
CA GLY A 290 -17.46 -16.13 11.24
C GLY A 290 -18.82 -15.70 10.70
N GLU A 291 -19.44 -14.68 11.30
CA GLU A 291 -20.72 -14.14 10.83
C GLU A 291 -20.64 -13.57 9.41
N LEU A 292 -19.56 -12.82 9.09
CA LEU A 292 -19.32 -12.32 7.74
C LEU A 292 -19.12 -13.46 6.74
N GLU A 293 -18.36 -14.50 7.08
CA GLU A 293 -18.16 -15.66 6.20
C GLU A 293 -19.48 -16.38 5.91
N GLU A 294 -20.28 -16.66 6.94
CA GLU A 294 -21.58 -17.32 6.80
C GLU A 294 -22.50 -16.52 5.88
N MET A 295 -22.60 -15.21 6.12
CA MET A 295 -23.37 -14.30 5.28
C MET A 295 -22.86 -14.28 3.82
N LEU A 296 -21.55 -14.15 3.62
CA LEU A 296 -20.94 -14.13 2.28
C LEU A 296 -21.25 -15.41 1.51
N ARG A 297 -21.15 -16.58 2.16
CA ARG A 297 -21.52 -17.87 1.55
C ARG A 297 -23.00 -17.92 1.20
N ALA A 298 -23.87 -17.40 2.06
CA ALA A 298 -25.30 -17.37 1.81
C ALA A 298 -25.69 -16.53 0.58
N VAL A 299 -24.91 -15.49 0.25
CA VAL A 299 -25.10 -14.68 -0.97
C VAL A 299 -24.30 -15.19 -2.18
N GLY A 300 -23.73 -16.40 -2.09
CA GLY A 300 -23.05 -17.06 -3.20
C GLY A 300 -21.58 -16.66 -3.40
N ALA A 301 -20.95 -15.97 -2.43
CA ALA A 301 -19.52 -15.66 -2.51
C ALA A 301 -18.64 -16.91 -2.32
N GLU A 302 -17.51 -16.91 -3.01
CA GLU A 302 -16.44 -17.89 -2.84
C GLU A 302 -15.36 -17.33 -1.91
N ILE A 303 -15.08 -18.04 -0.81
CA ILE A 303 -14.07 -17.62 0.16
C ILE A 303 -12.68 -17.98 -0.35
N VAL A 304 -11.87 -16.95 -0.59
CA VAL A 304 -10.46 -17.04 -1.01
C VAL A 304 -9.53 -17.17 0.21
N SER A 305 -9.94 -16.60 1.33
CA SER A 305 -9.23 -16.70 2.60
C SER A 305 -9.02 -18.14 3.09
N ALA A 306 -8.06 -18.32 3.99
CA ALA A 306 -7.88 -19.59 4.68
C ALA A 306 -9.16 -19.98 5.45
N THR A 307 -9.56 -21.24 5.34
CA THR A 307 -10.70 -21.78 6.12
C THR A 307 -10.25 -22.48 7.40
N GLY A 308 -9.00 -22.96 7.45
CA GLY A 308 -8.34 -23.45 8.66
C GLY A 308 -7.26 -22.47 9.11
N ARG A 309 -7.08 -22.30 10.43
CA ARG A 309 -6.10 -21.39 11.06
C ARG A 309 -6.18 -19.95 10.51
N ARG A 310 -7.36 -19.33 10.50
CA ARG A 310 -7.54 -17.96 10.00
C ARG A 310 -7.50 -16.92 11.12
N ALA A 311 -6.88 -15.77 10.86
CA ALA A 311 -6.93 -14.58 11.71
C ALA A 311 -8.09 -13.64 11.31
N GLY A 312 -7.94 -12.34 11.53
CA GLY A 312 -8.97 -11.34 11.27
C GLY A 312 -9.18 -10.93 9.80
N ILE A 313 -8.60 -11.64 8.82
CA ILE A 313 -8.67 -11.26 7.40
C ILE A 313 -9.57 -12.25 6.63
N LEU A 314 -10.59 -11.71 5.97
CA LEU A 314 -11.56 -12.45 5.16
C LEU A 314 -11.59 -11.91 3.73
N ALA A 315 -11.00 -12.66 2.80
CA ALA A 315 -11.00 -12.41 1.37
C ALA A 315 -12.01 -13.31 0.67
N PHE A 316 -12.76 -12.74 -0.27
CA PHE A 316 -13.76 -13.43 -1.07
C PHE A 316 -13.84 -12.89 -2.49
N SER A 317 -14.28 -13.74 -3.41
CA SER A 317 -14.76 -13.37 -4.74
C SER A 317 -16.26 -13.62 -4.81
N LEU A 318 -16.95 -12.93 -5.72
CA LEU A 318 -18.37 -13.16 -5.97
C LEU A 318 -18.54 -13.54 -7.45
N PRO A 319 -18.82 -14.82 -7.77
CA PRO A 319 -18.95 -15.27 -9.15
C PRO A 319 -19.93 -14.41 -9.96
N GLY A 320 -19.51 -14.01 -11.17
CA GLY A 320 -20.29 -13.11 -12.03
C GLY A 320 -20.16 -11.61 -11.73
N HIS A 321 -19.43 -11.24 -10.66
CA HIS A 321 -19.20 -9.85 -10.27
C HIS A 321 -17.69 -9.58 -10.09
N PRO A 322 -17.06 -8.75 -10.97
CA PRO A 322 -15.67 -8.33 -10.79
C PRO A 322 -15.46 -7.65 -9.43
N ALA A 323 -14.30 -7.87 -8.80
CA ALA A 323 -13.99 -7.36 -7.47
C ALA A 323 -14.10 -5.83 -7.37
N GLU A 324 -13.75 -5.12 -8.44
CA GLU A 324 -13.90 -3.66 -8.57
C GLU A 324 -15.35 -3.23 -8.41
N ARG A 325 -16.29 -3.91 -9.07
CA ARG A 325 -17.73 -3.63 -8.97
C ARG A 325 -18.26 -3.92 -7.57
N VAL A 326 -17.83 -5.03 -6.96
CA VAL A 326 -18.21 -5.36 -5.57
C VAL A 326 -17.68 -4.27 -4.63
N GLY A 327 -16.44 -3.86 -4.80
CA GLY A 327 -15.81 -2.79 -4.03
C GLY A 327 -16.54 -1.45 -4.14
N ALA A 328 -16.93 -1.04 -5.35
CA ALA A 328 -17.68 0.18 -5.59
C ALA A 328 -19.04 0.18 -4.86
N VAL A 329 -19.78 -0.93 -4.94
CA VAL A 329 -21.07 -1.08 -4.23
C VAL A 329 -20.89 -1.04 -2.71
N LEU A 330 -19.85 -1.69 -2.17
CA LEU A 330 -19.54 -1.59 -0.75
C LEU A 330 -19.21 -0.15 -0.35
N ALA A 331 -18.40 0.57 -1.14
CA ALA A 331 -18.03 1.94 -0.86
C ALA A 331 -19.21 2.92 -0.91
N ALA A 332 -20.14 2.74 -1.87
CA ALA A 332 -21.36 3.54 -1.97
C ALA A 332 -22.27 3.41 -0.73
N GLU A 333 -22.22 2.26 -0.07
CA GLU A 333 -22.94 1.98 1.18
C GLU A 333 -22.10 2.31 2.44
N GLY A 334 -20.98 3.01 2.28
CA GLY A 334 -20.11 3.45 3.39
C GLY A 334 -19.27 2.33 4.02
N ILE A 335 -19.06 1.22 3.30
CA ILE A 335 -18.27 0.08 3.77
C ILE A 335 -16.85 0.18 3.23
N ALA A 336 -15.88 0.34 4.13
CA ALA A 336 -14.47 0.37 3.78
C ALA A 336 -13.91 -1.05 3.68
N ALA A 337 -13.37 -1.40 2.52
CA ALA A 337 -12.74 -2.69 2.24
C ALA A 337 -11.51 -2.52 1.35
N THR A 338 -10.60 -3.49 1.37
CA THR A 338 -9.52 -3.55 0.38
C THR A 338 -10.00 -4.29 -0.86
N VAL A 339 -9.91 -3.64 -2.03
CA VAL A 339 -10.19 -4.27 -3.33
C VAL A 339 -8.88 -4.68 -3.99
N ARG A 340 -8.81 -5.92 -4.47
CA ARG A 340 -7.75 -6.46 -5.32
C ARG A 340 -8.36 -6.90 -6.64
N THR A 341 -7.52 -7.12 -7.65
CA THR A 341 -7.95 -7.53 -9.00
C THR A 341 -8.93 -8.71 -8.97
N ASP A 342 -8.65 -9.73 -8.15
CA ASP A 342 -9.42 -10.98 -8.16
C ASP A 342 -10.36 -11.16 -6.96
N HIS A 343 -10.26 -10.32 -5.92
CA HIS A 343 -11.02 -10.50 -4.68
C HIS A 343 -11.19 -9.20 -3.89
N VAL A 344 -12.20 -9.18 -3.02
CA VAL A 344 -12.39 -8.17 -1.99
C VAL A 344 -11.95 -8.73 -0.65
N ARG A 345 -11.32 -7.91 0.19
CA ARG A 345 -10.84 -8.28 1.51
C ARG A 345 -11.49 -7.40 2.57
N LEU A 346 -12.21 -8.05 3.46
CA LEU A 346 -12.74 -7.51 4.71
C LEU A 346 -11.82 -7.90 5.86
N SER A 347 -11.69 -7.01 6.82
CA SER A 347 -10.89 -7.21 8.02
C SER A 347 -11.55 -6.46 9.16
N PRO A 348 -12.52 -7.07 9.87
CA PRO A 348 -13.12 -6.46 11.05
C PRO A 348 -12.14 -6.44 12.23
N HIS A 349 -12.46 -5.63 13.24
CA HIS A 349 -11.79 -5.65 14.55
C HIS A 349 -12.78 -6.02 15.65
N ALA A 350 -12.33 -6.12 16.90
CA ALA A 350 -13.17 -6.44 18.04
C ALA A 350 -14.24 -5.37 18.32
N SER A 351 -14.02 -4.13 17.89
CA SER A 351 -14.99 -3.03 17.93
C SER A 351 -16.05 -3.12 16.83
N THR A 352 -15.87 -3.94 15.79
CA THR A 352 -16.82 -4.03 14.69
C THR A 352 -18.18 -4.57 15.18
N PRO A 353 -19.27 -3.79 15.06
CA PRO A 353 -20.58 -4.18 15.57
C PRO A 353 -21.27 -5.21 14.67
N ALA A 354 -22.31 -5.88 15.18
CA ALA A 354 -23.05 -6.89 14.42
C ALA A 354 -23.84 -6.32 13.25
N SER A 355 -24.24 -5.06 13.34
CA SER A 355 -24.86 -4.33 12.24
C SER A 355 -23.97 -4.23 11.00
N ALA A 356 -22.65 -4.37 11.12
CA ALA A 356 -21.74 -4.38 9.98
C ALA A 356 -22.01 -5.54 9.02
N VAL A 357 -22.40 -6.71 9.54
CA VAL A 357 -22.71 -7.89 8.72
C VAL A 357 -23.93 -7.62 7.84
N GLU A 358 -24.96 -7.02 8.43
CA GLU A 358 -26.19 -6.68 7.72
C GLU A 358 -26.00 -5.54 6.73
N ALA A 359 -25.14 -4.56 7.04
CA ALA A 359 -24.74 -3.52 6.09
C ALA A 359 -24.07 -4.13 4.85
N VAL A 360 -23.12 -5.07 5.05
CA VAL A 360 -22.48 -5.79 3.94
C VAL A 360 -23.49 -6.61 3.15
N ARG A 361 -24.41 -7.33 3.83
CA ARG A 361 -25.48 -8.06 3.15
C ARG A 361 -26.30 -7.15 2.25
N THR A 362 -26.80 -6.04 2.82
CA THR A 362 -27.64 -5.07 2.10
C THR A 362 -26.92 -4.53 0.86
N ALA A 363 -25.64 -4.18 1.02
CA ALA A 363 -24.81 -3.74 -0.09
C ALA A 363 -24.70 -4.82 -1.19
N LEU A 364 -24.44 -6.08 -0.82
CA LEU A 364 -24.33 -7.17 -1.80
C LEU A 364 -25.67 -7.55 -2.44
N GLU A 365 -26.81 -7.36 -1.77
CA GLU A 365 -28.13 -7.56 -2.36
C GLU A 365 -28.42 -6.56 -3.50
N HIS A 366 -27.81 -5.37 -3.46
CA HIS A 366 -27.86 -4.42 -4.58
C HIS A 366 -27.15 -4.94 -5.85
N LEU A 367 -26.33 -6.00 -5.74
CA LEU A 367 -25.77 -6.71 -6.90
C LEU A 367 -26.77 -7.68 -7.55
N SER A 368 -27.74 -8.19 -6.77
CA SER A 368 -28.75 -9.18 -7.20
C SER A 368 -30.01 -8.56 -7.78
N ARG A 369 -30.30 -7.31 -7.42
CA ARG A 369 -31.24 -6.53 -8.22
C ARG A 369 -30.65 -6.48 -9.63
N PRO A 370 -31.43 -6.73 -10.70
CA PRO A 370 -31.08 -6.07 -11.92
C PRO A 370 -30.95 -4.61 -11.51
N MET A 371 -29.76 -4.02 -11.67
CA MET A 371 -29.78 -2.62 -12.06
C MET A 371 -30.87 -2.57 -13.13
N PRO A 372 -31.99 -1.81 -12.95
CA PRO A 372 -32.98 -1.67 -14.00
C PRO A 372 -32.16 -1.51 -15.24
N ALA A 373 -32.28 -2.49 -16.17
CA ALA A 373 -31.21 -2.88 -17.09
C ALA A 373 -30.34 -1.67 -17.28
N SER A 374 -29.06 -1.70 -16.88
CA SER A 374 -28.18 -0.59 -17.21
C SER A 374 -28.38 -0.37 -18.71
N GLN A 375 -29.29 0.55 -19.07
CA GLN A 375 -28.93 1.83 -19.56
C GLN A 375 -27.53 2.01 -18.99
N VAL A 376 -26.55 1.53 -19.76
CA VAL A 376 -25.63 2.45 -20.41
C VAL A 376 -26.31 3.79 -20.22
N PRO A 377 -25.93 4.61 -19.22
CA PRO A 377 -26.50 5.94 -19.15
C PRO A 377 -26.34 6.42 -20.58
N ALA A 378 -27.47 6.59 -21.28
CA ALA A 378 -27.50 6.44 -22.73
C ALA A 378 -26.80 7.63 -23.31
N ALA A 379 -25.46 7.60 -23.33
CA ALA A 379 -24.65 8.80 -23.14
C ALA A 379 -25.07 9.73 -21.94
N SER A 380 -26.26 9.61 -21.32
CA SER A 380 -27.01 10.77 -20.82
C SER A 380 -26.74 11.19 -19.38
N ALA A 381 -26.23 10.33 -18.48
CA ALA A 381 -25.89 10.75 -17.10
C ALA A 381 -24.43 11.22 -16.99
N THR A 382 -23.50 10.52 -17.65
CA THR A 382 -22.12 10.97 -17.84
C THR A 382 -22.07 12.22 -18.72
N ASP A 383 -22.87 12.27 -19.81
CA ASP A 383 -23.12 13.52 -20.52
C ASP A 383 -23.80 14.53 -19.61
N SER A 384 -24.71 14.18 -18.68
CA SER A 384 -25.35 15.22 -17.83
C SER A 384 -24.37 15.95 -16.92
N VAL A 385 -23.39 15.25 -16.33
CA VAL A 385 -22.39 15.86 -15.43
C VAL A 385 -21.36 16.63 -16.25
N LEU A 386 -20.81 16.02 -17.30
CA LEU A 386 -19.82 16.69 -18.14
C LEU A 386 -20.44 17.84 -18.95
N SER A 387 -21.65 17.67 -19.50
CA SER A 387 -22.40 18.74 -20.18
C SER A 387 -22.81 19.86 -19.23
N ALA A 388 -23.12 19.55 -17.96
CA ALA A 388 -23.37 20.59 -16.95
C ALA A 388 -22.10 21.40 -16.63
N LEU A 389 -20.91 20.82 -16.81
CA LEU A 389 -19.62 21.48 -16.61
C LEU A 389 -19.12 22.22 -17.87
N VAL A 390 -19.66 21.94 -19.06
CA VAL A 390 -19.30 22.67 -20.30
C VAL A 390 -19.47 24.20 -20.13
N PRO A 391 -20.59 24.74 -19.61
CA PRO A 391 -20.71 26.18 -19.35
C PRO A 391 -19.69 26.71 -18.32
N ALA A 392 -19.30 25.89 -17.34
CA ALA A 392 -18.32 26.27 -16.32
C ALA A 392 -16.92 26.43 -16.91
N VAL A 393 -16.55 25.66 -17.94
CA VAL A 393 -15.27 25.81 -18.66
C VAL A 393 -15.11 27.24 -19.20
N SER A 394 -16.12 27.75 -19.91
CA SER A 394 -16.10 29.11 -20.45
C SER A 394 -16.12 30.17 -19.34
N GLY A 395 -16.92 29.97 -18.29
CA GLY A 395 -17.01 30.89 -17.16
C GLY A 395 -15.69 30.99 -16.37
N LEU A 396 -15.03 29.86 -16.11
CA LEU A 396 -13.74 29.79 -15.43
C LEU A 396 -12.64 30.43 -16.28
N ALA A 397 -12.56 30.11 -17.57
CA ALA A 397 -11.58 30.73 -18.46
C ALA A 397 -11.76 32.26 -18.56
N ALA A 398 -13.01 32.73 -18.64
CA ALA A 398 -13.32 34.17 -18.66
C ALA A 398 -12.94 34.88 -17.35
N MET A 399 -13.13 34.22 -16.20
CA MET A 399 -12.74 34.75 -14.89
C MET A 399 -11.21 34.84 -14.75
N LEU A 400 -10.52 33.76 -15.11
CA LEU A 400 -9.05 33.69 -15.03
C LEU A 400 -8.37 34.69 -15.98
N GLY A 401 -9.06 35.05 -17.08
CA GLY A 401 -8.60 36.07 -18.02
C GLY A 401 -7.54 35.55 -18.99
N PRO A 402 -6.98 36.46 -19.83
CA PRO A 402 -6.01 36.10 -20.85
C PRO A 402 -4.77 35.37 -20.28
N GLY A 403 -4.19 34.46 -21.07
CA GLY A 403 -3.06 33.64 -20.64
C GLY A 403 -3.46 32.42 -19.79
N ASN A 404 -4.74 32.04 -19.82
CA ASN A 404 -5.25 30.83 -19.19
C ASN A 404 -6.07 29.99 -20.19
N GLU A 405 -6.11 28.68 -19.96
CA GLU A 405 -6.89 27.72 -20.71
C GLU A 405 -7.51 26.70 -19.74
N VAL A 406 -8.79 26.43 -19.91
CA VAL A 406 -9.53 25.42 -19.15
C VAL A 406 -10.03 24.36 -20.12
N VAL A 407 -9.79 23.10 -19.80
CA VAL A 407 -10.09 21.95 -20.67
C VAL A 407 -10.86 20.90 -19.89
N LEU A 408 -11.96 20.42 -20.44
CA LEU A 408 -12.74 19.33 -19.90
C LEU A 408 -12.58 18.10 -20.77
N HIS A 409 -12.16 17.00 -20.16
CA HIS A 409 -12.01 15.70 -20.78
C HIS A 409 -13.12 14.73 -20.36
N ASP A 410 -13.61 13.96 -21.31
CA ASP A 410 -14.48 12.79 -21.14
C ASP A 410 -13.63 11.53 -21.37
N LEU A 411 -13.43 10.74 -20.31
CA LEU A 411 -12.60 9.54 -20.37
C LEU A 411 -13.27 8.39 -21.13
N SER A 412 -14.58 8.47 -21.39
CA SER A 412 -15.28 7.49 -22.24
C SER A 412 -14.98 7.67 -23.72
N LYS A 413 -14.48 8.85 -24.12
CA LYS A 413 -14.18 9.22 -25.51
C LYS A 413 -12.70 9.10 -25.87
N LEU A 414 -11.93 8.35 -25.09
CA LEU A 414 -10.50 8.17 -25.36
C LEU A 414 -10.25 7.60 -26.77
N PRO A 415 -9.22 8.12 -27.47
CA PRO A 415 -8.31 9.20 -27.05
C PRO A 415 -8.88 10.63 -27.22
N ASP A 416 -9.90 10.81 -28.08
CA ASP A 416 -10.60 12.06 -28.47
C ASP A 416 -11.46 12.63 -27.32
N SER A 417 -10.81 12.87 -26.20
CA SER A 417 -11.46 13.11 -24.91
C SER A 417 -11.90 14.56 -24.70
N ILE A 418 -11.39 15.55 -25.44
CA ILE A 418 -11.72 16.96 -25.17
C ILE A 418 -13.19 17.21 -25.54
N VAL A 419 -14.04 17.51 -24.56
CA VAL A 419 -15.46 17.83 -24.78
C VAL A 419 -15.75 19.33 -24.66
N ALA A 420 -14.91 20.07 -23.96
CA ALA A 420 -14.94 21.53 -23.95
C ALA A 420 -13.55 22.10 -23.66
N ILE A 421 -13.23 23.21 -24.30
CA ILE A 421 -11.99 23.96 -24.08
C ILE A 421 -12.29 25.44 -24.24
N ALA A 422 -11.74 26.27 -23.36
CA ALA A 422 -11.85 27.72 -23.44
C ALA A 422 -10.53 28.36 -23.01
N GLY A 423 -10.07 29.35 -23.78
CA GLY A 423 -8.72 29.91 -23.67
C GLY A 423 -7.91 29.66 -24.95
N GLY A 424 -6.59 29.81 -24.89
CA GLY A 424 -5.75 29.74 -26.09
C GLY A 424 -4.28 29.47 -25.82
N ILE A 425 -3.96 28.52 -24.92
CA ILE A 425 -2.57 28.20 -24.61
C ILE A 425 -2.03 27.10 -25.52
N THR A 426 -2.79 26.02 -25.67
CA THR A 426 -2.33 24.78 -26.30
C THR A 426 -2.77 24.64 -27.76
N GLY A 427 -3.70 25.48 -28.22
CA GLY A 427 -4.22 25.44 -29.59
C GLY A 427 -5.05 24.19 -29.92
N ARG A 428 -5.44 23.41 -28.91
CA ARG A 428 -6.32 22.23 -29.05
C ARG A 428 -7.78 22.65 -29.16
N GLU A 429 -8.60 21.78 -29.74
CA GLU A 429 -10.03 22.01 -29.98
C GLU A 429 -10.89 20.87 -29.41
N PRO A 430 -12.21 21.07 -29.20
CA PRO A 430 -13.12 19.97 -28.87
C PRO A 430 -13.03 18.84 -29.90
N GLY A 431 -13.02 17.59 -29.43
CA GLY A 431 -12.72 16.41 -30.23
C GLY A 431 -11.23 16.09 -30.34
N GLY A 432 -10.35 16.95 -29.82
CA GLY A 432 -8.92 16.68 -29.76
C GLY A 432 -8.53 15.65 -28.69
N PRO A 433 -7.32 15.08 -28.79
CA PRO A 433 -6.84 14.08 -27.86
C PRO A 433 -6.42 14.68 -26.50
N MET A 434 -6.31 13.82 -25.49
CA MET A 434 -5.55 14.17 -24.29
C MET A 434 -4.05 14.13 -24.51
N THR A 435 -3.31 14.69 -23.55
CA THR A 435 -1.84 14.69 -23.55
C THR A 435 -1.29 13.29 -23.27
N ASP A 436 -0.03 13.06 -23.64
CA ASP A 436 0.66 11.81 -23.37
C ASP A 436 0.82 11.54 -21.86
N LEU A 437 1.03 12.60 -21.06
CA LEU A 437 1.08 12.51 -19.60
C LEU A 437 -0.25 12.01 -19.04
N LEU A 438 -1.36 12.64 -19.41
CA LEU A 438 -2.69 12.27 -18.94
C LEU A 438 -3.11 10.88 -19.40
N LEU A 439 -2.82 10.52 -20.67
CA LEU A 439 -3.11 9.20 -21.22
C LEU A 439 -2.36 8.10 -20.47
N GLY A 440 -1.08 8.32 -20.16
CA GLY A 440 -0.28 7.39 -19.36
C GLY A 440 -0.78 7.26 -17.91
N LEU A 441 -1.27 8.34 -17.30
CA LEU A 441 -1.85 8.30 -15.95
C LEU A 441 -3.13 7.47 -15.90
N VAL A 442 -4.05 7.69 -16.86
CA VAL A 442 -5.29 6.92 -16.99
C VAL A 442 -4.98 5.44 -17.20
N ARG A 443 -4.03 5.11 -18.09
CA ARG A 443 -3.62 3.73 -18.36
C ARG A 443 -3.10 2.99 -17.13
N ARG A 444 -2.34 3.69 -16.27
CA ARG A 444 -1.77 3.14 -15.03
C ARG A 444 -2.79 3.05 -13.88
N GLY A 445 -4.02 3.50 -14.10
CA GLY A 445 -5.05 3.57 -13.06
C GLY A 445 -4.77 4.68 -12.02
N THR A 446 -3.85 5.60 -12.32
CA THR A 446 -3.51 6.70 -11.44
C THR A 446 -4.46 7.85 -11.71
N THR A 447 -5.59 7.86 -11.01
CA THR A 447 -6.61 8.91 -11.16
C THR A 447 -6.55 9.94 -10.03
N HIS A 448 -5.41 10.14 -9.39
CA HIS A 448 -5.26 11.17 -8.34
C HIS A 448 -5.11 12.56 -8.96
N ASP A 449 -5.60 13.58 -8.27
CA ASP A 449 -5.48 14.97 -8.74
C ASP A 449 -4.01 15.40 -8.76
N LEU A 450 -3.63 16.13 -9.81
CA LEU A 450 -2.31 16.73 -9.98
C LEU A 450 -2.49 18.23 -10.00
N THR A 451 -2.03 18.93 -8.97
CA THR A 451 -2.20 20.38 -8.87
C THR A 451 -0.87 21.10 -8.94
N ASN A 452 -0.86 22.24 -9.62
CA ASN A 452 0.24 23.20 -9.63
C ASN A 452 1.60 22.60 -10.07
N TYR A 453 1.62 21.83 -11.16
CA TYR A 453 2.85 21.33 -11.79
C TYR A 453 3.25 22.19 -12.99
N GLU A 454 4.53 22.21 -13.34
CA GLU A 454 5.05 22.96 -14.48
C GLU A 454 5.28 22.05 -15.68
N THR A 455 4.93 22.54 -16.86
CA THR A 455 5.15 21.88 -18.14
C THR A 455 5.42 22.96 -19.22
N HIS A 456 5.52 22.56 -20.48
CA HIS A 456 5.82 23.46 -21.59
C HIS A 456 4.67 23.44 -22.61
N GLY A 457 4.24 24.62 -23.05
CA GLY A 457 3.27 24.76 -24.12
C GLY A 457 3.83 24.29 -25.48
N PRO A 458 3.00 24.19 -26.53
CA PRO A 458 3.42 23.78 -27.87
C PRO A 458 4.55 24.64 -28.47
N ASP A 459 4.64 25.90 -28.07
CA ASP A 459 5.66 26.87 -28.45
C ASP A 459 6.90 26.87 -27.54
N GLY A 460 6.97 25.94 -26.58
CA GLY A 460 8.09 25.76 -25.67
C GLY A 460 8.13 26.73 -24.48
N ARG A 461 7.11 27.58 -24.31
CA ARG A 461 7.01 28.46 -23.13
C ARG A 461 6.59 27.68 -21.87
N PRO A 462 7.06 28.05 -20.68
CA PRO A 462 6.63 27.40 -19.44
C PRO A 462 5.16 27.72 -19.15
N ILE A 463 4.39 26.67 -18.86
CA ILE A 463 3.00 26.73 -18.44
C ILE A 463 2.83 25.98 -17.13
N ARG A 464 1.90 26.45 -16.31
CA ARG A 464 1.54 25.82 -15.05
C ARG A 464 0.19 25.15 -15.21
N SER A 465 0.13 23.88 -14.86
CA SER A 465 -1.01 23.02 -15.12
C SER A 465 -1.56 22.40 -13.83
N SER A 466 -2.86 22.14 -13.83
CA SER A 466 -3.54 21.33 -12.81
C SER A 466 -4.57 20.45 -13.50
N THR A 467 -4.63 19.18 -13.10
CA THR A 467 -5.59 18.17 -13.57
C THR A 467 -6.37 17.66 -12.37
N ILE A 468 -7.68 17.86 -12.38
CA ILE A 468 -8.60 17.38 -11.34
C ILE A 468 -9.50 16.31 -11.95
N PHE A 469 -9.48 15.10 -11.41
CA PHE A 469 -10.31 14.02 -11.93
C PHE A 469 -11.74 14.13 -11.41
N LEU A 470 -12.69 14.09 -12.35
CA LEU A 470 -14.12 14.09 -12.07
C LEU A 470 -14.56 12.65 -11.89
N ARG A 471 -15.30 12.38 -10.81
CA ARG A 471 -15.77 11.04 -10.46
C ARG A 471 -17.28 10.98 -10.46
N ASP A 472 -17.80 9.83 -10.84
CA ASP A 472 -19.21 9.51 -10.61
C ASP A 472 -19.48 9.19 -9.13
N ALA A 473 -20.74 8.91 -8.83
CA ALA A 473 -21.18 8.53 -7.49
C ALA A 473 -20.51 7.25 -6.96
N ASP A 474 -19.97 6.42 -7.85
CA ASP A 474 -19.28 5.17 -7.56
C ASP A 474 -17.75 5.36 -7.39
N GLY A 475 -17.26 6.61 -7.49
CA GLY A 475 -15.86 6.96 -7.33
C GLY A 475 -14.98 6.64 -8.55
N VAL A 476 -15.58 6.24 -9.68
CA VAL A 476 -14.87 5.96 -10.93
C VAL A 476 -14.56 7.28 -11.63
N ALA A 477 -13.32 7.45 -12.11
CA ALA A 477 -12.97 8.62 -12.90
C ALA A 477 -13.70 8.58 -14.25
N ILE A 478 -14.61 9.53 -14.46
CA ILE A 478 -15.41 9.66 -15.69
C ILE A 478 -14.89 10.77 -16.62
N GLY A 479 -14.11 11.70 -16.07
CA GLY A 479 -13.58 12.86 -16.77
C GLY A 479 -12.43 13.49 -16.01
N CYS A 480 -11.87 14.56 -16.54
CA CYS A 480 -11.01 15.45 -15.77
C CYS A 480 -11.11 16.90 -16.26
N LEU A 481 -10.96 17.83 -15.33
CA LEU A 481 -10.87 19.27 -15.59
C LEU A 481 -9.41 19.69 -15.47
N CYS A 482 -8.87 20.22 -16.56
CA CYS A 482 -7.51 20.73 -16.61
C CYS A 482 -7.53 22.26 -16.66
N VAL A 483 -6.61 22.89 -15.93
CA VAL A 483 -6.37 24.34 -15.98
C VAL A 483 -4.91 24.56 -16.30
N ASN A 484 -4.65 25.28 -17.38
CA ASN A 484 -3.32 25.68 -17.86
C ASN A 484 -3.20 27.20 -17.75
N SER A 485 -2.07 27.70 -17.24
CA SER A 485 -1.79 29.12 -17.08
C SER A 485 -0.38 29.45 -17.55
N GLU A 486 -0.21 30.56 -18.27
CA GLU A 486 1.11 31.10 -18.56
C GLU A 486 1.81 31.54 -17.27
N VAL A 487 3.09 31.19 -17.12
CA VAL A 487 3.87 31.53 -15.92
C VAL A 487 4.43 32.94 -16.06
N THR A 488 4.03 33.85 -15.18
CA THR A 488 4.51 35.26 -15.13
C THR A 488 5.44 35.56 -13.94
N GLN A 489 6.05 34.52 -13.35
CA GLN A 489 6.88 34.46 -12.12
C GLN A 489 6.09 33.99 -10.88
N GLY A 490 6.50 32.85 -10.34
CA GLY A 490 5.95 32.20 -9.14
C GLY A 490 6.94 31.16 -8.58
N PRO A 491 6.68 30.61 -7.38
CA PRO A 491 7.61 29.71 -6.69
C PRO A 491 7.83 28.40 -7.47
N ALA A 492 9.03 27.81 -7.30
CA ALA A 492 9.45 26.59 -7.99
C ALA A 492 8.46 25.44 -7.77
N SER A 493 8.03 24.82 -8.86
CA SER A 493 7.13 23.65 -8.87
C SER A 493 7.80 22.45 -9.55
N GLU A 494 7.20 21.27 -9.43
CA GLU A 494 7.70 20.05 -10.06
C GLU A 494 7.55 20.16 -11.59
N VAL A 495 8.67 20.15 -12.31
CA VAL A 495 8.69 20.20 -13.78
C VAL A 495 8.42 18.81 -14.35
N ARG A 496 7.41 18.70 -15.21
CA ARG A 496 7.03 17.46 -15.89
C ARG A 496 7.11 17.61 -17.40
N ALA A 497 7.53 16.53 -18.07
CA ALA A 497 7.49 16.44 -19.52
C ALA A 497 6.08 16.04 -19.96
N GLU A 498 5.45 16.88 -20.78
CA GLU A 498 4.13 16.66 -21.36
C GLU A 498 4.10 17.31 -22.75
N SER A 499 3.43 16.65 -23.68
CA SER A 499 3.20 17.12 -25.04
C SER A 499 1.71 17.33 -25.29
N PHE A 500 1.39 18.37 -26.05
CA PHE A 500 0.01 18.78 -26.37
C PHE A 500 -0.26 18.55 -27.86
N PRO A 501 -0.56 17.29 -28.27
CA PRO A 501 -0.79 16.97 -29.67
C PRO A 501 -2.08 17.61 -30.19
N PRO A 502 -2.09 18.11 -31.44
CA PRO A 502 -3.28 18.71 -32.04
C PRO A 502 -4.33 17.66 -32.46
N ASP A 503 -3.89 16.44 -32.78
CA ASP A 503 -4.73 15.34 -33.26
C ASP A 503 -4.17 13.97 -32.82
N VAL A 504 -5.00 12.92 -32.94
CA VAL A 504 -4.66 11.55 -32.52
C VAL A 504 -3.48 10.99 -33.30
N ASP A 505 -3.41 11.25 -34.61
CA ASP A 505 -2.33 10.75 -35.47
C ASP A 505 -0.98 11.33 -35.05
N SER A 506 -0.96 12.58 -34.61
CA SER A 506 0.22 13.27 -34.06
C SER A 506 0.60 12.72 -32.69
N LEU A 507 -0.37 12.41 -31.83
CA LEU A 507 -0.12 11.71 -30.56
C LEU A 507 0.47 10.32 -30.77
N GLN A 508 -0.10 9.53 -31.68
CA GLN A 508 0.40 8.18 -32.01
C GLN A 508 1.84 8.22 -32.50
N ARG A 509 2.14 9.08 -33.49
CA ARG A 509 3.51 9.27 -34.01
C ARG A 509 4.47 9.69 -32.92
N PHE A 510 4.10 10.69 -32.11
CA PHE A 510 4.94 11.18 -31.01
C PHE A 510 5.29 10.07 -30.01
N LEU A 511 4.30 9.27 -29.58
CA LEU A 511 4.52 8.18 -28.62
C LEU A 511 5.45 7.11 -29.19
N VAL A 512 5.26 6.73 -30.46
CA VAL A 512 6.09 5.73 -31.13
C VAL A 512 7.51 6.25 -31.35
N ASP A 513 7.67 7.46 -31.89
CA ASP A 513 8.97 8.07 -32.13
C ASP A 513 9.77 8.18 -30.83
N ARG A 514 9.12 8.61 -29.73
CA ARG A 514 9.75 8.67 -28.41
C ARG A 514 10.21 7.30 -27.94
N ALA A 515 9.34 6.29 -28.00
CA ALA A 515 9.65 4.94 -27.53
C ALA A 515 10.76 4.28 -28.38
N VAL A 516 10.77 4.51 -29.69
CA VAL A 516 11.82 4.05 -30.60
C VAL A 516 13.14 4.77 -30.32
N ALA A 517 13.13 6.10 -30.19
CA ALA A 517 14.33 6.89 -29.93
C ALA A 517 15.02 6.49 -28.61
N GLN A 518 14.25 6.19 -27.56
CA GLN A 518 14.78 5.72 -26.28
C GLN A 518 15.59 4.42 -26.38
N THR A 519 15.32 3.57 -27.37
CA THR A 519 16.12 2.34 -27.57
C THR A 519 17.50 2.62 -28.13
N GLY A 520 17.70 3.77 -28.79
CA GLY A 520 18.95 4.13 -29.47
C GLY A 520 19.32 3.25 -30.68
N ILE A 521 18.38 2.43 -31.19
CA ILE A 521 18.65 1.45 -32.25
C ILE A 521 17.66 1.64 -33.40
N PRO A 522 18.10 1.77 -34.67
CA PRO A 522 17.20 1.80 -35.82
C PRO A 522 16.31 0.56 -35.89
N VAL A 523 15.03 0.73 -36.24
CA VAL A 523 14.00 -0.34 -36.23
C VAL A 523 14.45 -1.61 -36.96
N GLY A 524 15.04 -1.49 -38.16
CA GLY A 524 15.51 -2.63 -38.94
C GLY A 524 16.64 -3.44 -38.27
N LEU A 525 17.33 -2.87 -37.28
CA LEU A 525 18.38 -3.53 -36.48
C LEU A 525 17.87 -4.03 -35.12
N MET A 526 16.60 -3.80 -34.78
CA MET A 526 16.03 -4.20 -33.51
C MET A 526 15.82 -5.73 -33.44
N LYS A 527 16.38 -6.34 -32.39
CA LYS A 527 16.10 -7.74 -32.02
C LYS A 527 14.79 -7.83 -31.21
N LYS A 528 14.26 -9.05 -31.02
CA LYS A 528 13.04 -9.31 -30.21
C LYS A 528 13.01 -8.50 -28.91
N LYS A 529 14.11 -8.53 -28.15
CA LYS A 529 14.22 -7.83 -26.85
C LYS A 529 14.04 -6.31 -26.95
N HIS A 530 14.49 -5.68 -28.03
CA HIS A 530 14.35 -4.23 -28.24
C HIS A 530 12.92 -3.88 -28.65
N LYS A 531 12.34 -4.62 -29.60
CA LYS A 531 10.94 -4.41 -30.02
C LYS A 531 9.94 -4.66 -28.86
N ALA A 532 10.21 -5.65 -28.02
CA ALA A 532 9.43 -5.90 -26.81
C ALA A 532 9.57 -4.77 -25.76
N ALA A 533 10.74 -4.12 -25.67
CA ALA A 533 10.93 -2.96 -24.80
C ALA A 533 10.11 -1.74 -25.31
N VAL A 534 10.10 -1.50 -26.63
CA VAL A 534 9.24 -0.47 -27.24
C VAL A 534 7.76 -0.73 -26.93
N VAL A 535 7.29 -1.98 -27.09
CA VAL A 535 5.90 -2.33 -26.77
C VAL A 535 5.57 -2.12 -25.29
N ARG A 536 6.51 -2.38 -24.37
CA ARG A 536 6.31 -2.12 -22.95
C ARG A 536 6.16 -0.64 -22.65
N GLU A 537 7.07 0.19 -23.16
CA GLU A 537 7.01 1.65 -23.00
C GLU A 537 5.69 2.22 -23.54
N LEU A 538 5.25 1.74 -24.71
CA LEU A 538 3.98 2.16 -25.31
C LEU A 538 2.77 1.67 -24.49
N ASP A 539 2.81 0.48 -23.91
CA ASP A 539 1.73 0.01 -23.04
C ASP A 539 1.64 0.84 -21.76
N GLU A 540 2.76 1.23 -21.16
CA GLU A 540 2.79 2.11 -19.99
C GLU A 540 2.36 3.55 -20.32
N ALA A 541 2.66 4.02 -21.54
CA ALA A 541 2.23 5.33 -22.03
C ALA A 541 0.74 5.37 -22.47
N GLY A 542 0.02 4.25 -22.40
CA GLY A 542 -1.40 4.18 -22.79
C GLY A 542 -1.64 4.17 -24.30
N PHE A 543 -0.61 3.93 -25.11
CA PHE A 543 -0.70 3.90 -26.57
C PHE A 543 -1.78 2.94 -27.08
N PHE A 544 -1.94 1.77 -26.45
CA PHE A 544 -2.94 0.77 -26.85
C PHE A 544 -4.38 1.10 -26.44
N LEU A 545 -4.62 2.25 -25.80
CA LEU A 545 -5.97 2.81 -25.62
C LEU A 545 -6.45 3.53 -26.89
N ILE A 546 -5.54 3.83 -27.82
CA ILE A 546 -5.86 4.48 -29.09
C ILE A 546 -6.40 3.43 -30.07
N LYS A 547 -7.45 3.78 -30.81
CA LYS A 547 -8.02 2.92 -31.85
C LYS A 547 -6.98 2.61 -32.94
N ASP A 548 -6.96 1.36 -33.42
CA ASP A 548 -6.07 0.86 -34.47
C ASP A 548 -4.55 0.98 -34.15
N ALA A 549 -4.19 1.25 -32.89
CA ALA A 549 -2.80 1.41 -32.42
C ALA A 549 -1.92 0.18 -32.70
N VAL A 550 -2.49 -1.02 -32.63
CA VAL A 550 -1.75 -2.27 -32.90
C VAL A 550 -1.34 -2.36 -34.37
N ASP A 551 -2.20 -1.93 -35.28
CA ASP A 551 -1.93 -1.94 -36.72
C ASP A 551 -0.87 -0.89 -37.08
N PHE A 552 -1.00 0.31 -36.51
CA PHE A 552 -0.02 1.38 -36.64
C PHE A 552 1.37 0.93 -36.17
N LEU A 553 1.47 0.40 -34.95
CA LEU A 553 2.74 -0.02 -34.37
C LEU A 553 3.36 -1.23 -35.09
N ALA A 554 2.54 -2.13 -35.60
CA ALA A 554 3.03 -3.26 -36.40
C ALA A 554 3.75 -2.77 -37.67
N GLY A 555 3.21 -1.74 -38.33
CA GLY A 555 3.85 -1.06 -39.45
C GLY A 555 5.18 -0.41 -39.05
N GLU A 556 5.16 0.41 -38.01
CA GLU A 556 6.34 1.16 -37.54
C GLU A 556 7.48 0.28 -37.03
N LEU A 557 7.16 -0.86 -36.40
CA LEU A 557 8.16 -1.81 -35.92
C LEU A 557 8.52 -2.89 -36.96
N GLU A 558 7.98 -2.86 -38.18
CA GLU A 558 8.19 -3.87 -39.22
C GLU A 558 7.94 -5.30 -38.69
N VAL A 559 6.81 -5.52 -38.01
CA VAL A 559 6.39 -6.82 -37.47
C VAL A 559 4.91 -7.09 -37.73
N THR A 560 4.46 -8.30 -37.48
CA THR A 560 3.04 -8.64 -37.59
C THR A 560 2.26 -8.18 -36.35
N ARG A 561 0.96 -7.93 -36.49
CA ARG A 561 0.03 -7.71 -35.35
C ARG A 561 0.14 -8.80 -34.30
N TYR A 562 0.27 -10.06 -34.75
CA TYR A 562 0.41 -11.23 -33.87
C TYR A 562 1.65 -11.11 -32.97
N THR A 563 2.76 -10.60 -33.51
CA THR A 563 3.98 -10.33 -32.76
C THR A 563 3.78 -9.28 -31.66
N ILE A 564 3.02 -8.22 -31.95
CA ILE A 564 2.69 -7.18 -30.96
C ILE A 564 1.85 -7.77 -29.82
N TYR A 565 0.82 -8.57 -30.13
CA TYR A 565 0.03 -9.26 -29.10
C TYR A 565 0.86 -10.23 -28.26
N ASN A 566 1.81 -10.95 -28.86
CA ASN A 566 2.71 -11.83 -28.11
C ASN A 566 3.57 -11.03 -27.13
N TYR A 567 4.13 -9.90 -27.55
CA TYR A 567 4.88 -9.04 -26.62
C TYR A 567 3.99 -8.51 -25.51
N LEU A 568 2.77 -8.05 -25.80
CA LEU A 568 1.82 -7.61 -24.79
C LEU A 568 1.48 -8.73 -23.78
N ASN A 569 1.25 -9.95 -24.25
CA ASN A 569 1.00 -11.09 -23.38
C ASN A 569 2.21 -11.45 -22.52
N GLU A 570 3.43 -11.40 -23.07
CA GLU A 570 4.67 -11.61 -22.31
C GLU A 570 4.92 -10.51 -21.26
N ILE A 571 4.45 -9.28 -21.52
CA ILE A 571 4.64 -8.13 -20.61
C ILE A 571 3.58 -8.11 -19.49
N ARG A 572 2.37 -8.59 -19.77
CA ARG A 572 1.23 -8.56 -18.83
C ARG A 572 1.02 -9.85 -18.03
N ALA A 573 1.72 -10.93 -18.39
CA ALA A 573 1.78 -12.19 -17.63
C ALA A 573 2.76 -12.07 -16.45
#